data_AF-A0A0A3I3N8-F1
#
_entry.id   AF-A0A0A3I3N8-F1
#
_cell.length_a   1.000
_cell.length_b   1.000
_cell.length_c   1.000
_cell.angle_alpha   90.00
_cell.angle_beta   90.00
_cell.angle_gamma   90.00
#
_symmetry.space_group_name_H-M   'P 1'
#
loop_
_entity.id
_entity.type
_entity.pdbx_description
1 polymer ?
#
loop_
_entity_poly.entity_id
_entity_poly.type
_entity_poly.pdbx_seq_one_letter_code
_entity_poly.pdbx_strand_id
1 'polypeptide(L)'
;MDKELKDSLNYIFEKEKLHGSQISFNGRRKPDRNKKWIPTFASIGIVVIAMLLFFPFEMDSPSNVNHGSDVPGTKVEESEIFKLKGAYIGDASSVGQISKYGLGDQSTYGNGIQLYTSNEPYGMRIFLLKKMDPTTDVETIFTTASYLFTLIRNIEFVEFEYEDQVYSIYKSDLEMTFGLNYYSYEDEELLRSFISDILSNEQTKNAIYQLIKTTPS
;
A
#
# COMPACT_ATOMS: atom_id res chain seq x y z
N MET A 1 12.05 29.49 4.45
CA MET A 1 12.80 28.32 4.96
C MET A 1 12.62 27.21 3.94
N ASP A 2 13.29 27.33 2.79
CA ASP A 2 12.88 26.61 1.57
C ASP A 2 14.04 26.42 0.57
N LYS A 3 15.27 26.60 1.05
CA LYS A 3 16.50 26.49 0.24
C LYS A 3 17.32 25.27 0.65
N GLU A 4 17.45 25.02 1.95
CA GLU A 4 18.17 23.85 2.49
C GLU A 4 17.48 22.51 2.16
N LEU A 5 16.14 22.47 2.08
CA LEU A 5 15.39 21.27 1.68
C LEU A 5 15.57 20.95 0.19
N LYS A 6 15.59 21.97 -0.67
CA LYS A 6 15.85 21.81 -2.11
C LYS A 6 17.29 21.36 -2.38
N ASP A 7 18.24 21.91 -1.63
CA ASP A 7 19.65 21.56 -1.76
C ASP A 7 19.92 20.13 -1.26
N SER A 8 19.20 19.67 -0.23
CA SER A 8 19.32 18.29 0.30
C SER A 8 18.74 17.23 -0.66
N LEU A 9 17.63 17.54 -1.35
CA LEU A 9 17.05 16.66 -2.36
C LEU A 9 17.93 16.59 -3.62
N ASN A 10 18.45 17.73 -4.08
CA ASN A 10 19.40 17.76 -5.21
C ASN A 10 20.68 16.98 -4.90
N TYR A 11 21.18 17.00 -3.67
CA TYR A 11 22.35 16.21 -3.27
C TYR A 11 22.13 14.69 -3.41
N ILE A 12 20.92 14.21 -3.14
CA ILE A 12 20.57 12.78 -3.30
C ILE A 12 20.45 12.45 -4.80
N PHE A 13 19.81 13.30 -5.59
CA PHE A 13 19.64 13.08 -7.04
C PHE A 13 20.95 13.14 -7.84
N GLU A 14 21.89 14.01 -7.48
CA GLU A 14 23.17 14.16 -8.19
C GLU A 14 24.15 13.02 -7.89
N LYS A 15 24.06 12.41 -6.70
CA LYS A 15 24.93 11.31 -6.26
C LYS A 15 24.58 9.97 -6.92
N GLU A 16 23.36 9.81 -7.43
CA GLU A 16 22.92 8.58 -8.12
C GLU A 16 23.19 8.57 -9.64
N LYS A 17 23.80 9.62 -10.22
CA LYS A 17 24.19 9.67 -11.65
C LYS A 17 23.12 9.16 -12.62
N LEU A 18 21.85 9.43 -12.37
CA LEU A 18 20.78 9.24 -13.36
C LEU A 18 20.83 10.38 -14.38
N HIS A 19 21.94 10.46 -15.13
CA HIS A 19 22.00 11.27 -16.33
C HIS A 19 21.01 10.70 -17.34
N GLY A 20 20.03 11.51 -17.71
CA GLY A 20 19.07 11.21 -18.76
C GLY A 20 19.78 10.69 -20.01
N SER A 21 19.48 9.45 -20.38
CA SER A 21 19.87 8.94 -21.69
C SER A 21 19.03 9.67 -22.73
N GLN A 22 19.62 10.67 -23.36
CA GLN A 22 19.14 11.12 -24.66
C GLN A 22 19.29 9.97 -25.65
N ILE A 23 18.17 9.37 -26.02
CA ILE A 23 18.11 8.39 -27.10
C ILE A 23 18.10 9.18 -28.41
N SER A 24 19.30 9.43 -28.93
CA SER A 24 19.51 9.80 -30.33
C SER A 24 19.37 8.54 -31.19
N PHE A 25 18.29 8.46 -31.97
CA PHE A 25 18.15 7.45 -33.02
C PHE A 25 18.86 7.95 -34.28
N ASN A 26 20.02 7.38 -34.58
CA ASN A 26 20.48 7.34 -35.97
C ASN A 26 21.49 6.20 -36.24
N GLY A 27 21.28 5.50 -37.36
CA GLY A 27 22.36 4.81 -38.07
C GLY A 27 22.49 3.29 -37.86
N ARG A 28 22.02 2.54 -38.87
CA ARG A 28 22.21 1.10 -39.12
C ARG A 28 23.63 0.59 -38.80
N ARG A 29 23.75 -0.50 -38.03
CA ARG A 29 24.92 -1.40 -38.06
C ARG A 29 24.48 -2.87 -38.00
N LYS A 30 25.11 -3.69 -38.83
CA LYS A 30 24.88 -5.14 -39.01
C LYS A 30 25.37 -5.95 -37.78
N PRO A 31 24.81 -7.14 -37.51
CA PRO A 31 25.17 -7.93 -36.33
C PRO A 31 26.50 -8.67 -36.52
N ASP A 32 27.44 -8.45 -35.59
CA ASP A 32 28.67 -9.24 -35.48
C ASP A 32 28.40 -10.49 -34.63
N ARG A 33 28.77 -11.65 -35.18
CA ARG A 33 28.64 -12.98 -34.57
C ARG A 33 29.95 -13.28 -33.85
N ASN A 34 29.97 -13.12 -32.53
CA ASN A 34 30.68 -13.95 -31.55
C ASN A 34 30.92 -13.15 -30.26
N LYS A 35 30.00 -13.28 -29.29
CA LYS A 35 30.33 -13.04 -27.88
C LYS A 35 29.49 -13.94 -26.99
N LYS A 36 30.19 -14.77 -26.22
CA LYS A 36 29.62 -15.69 -25.23
C LYS A 36 28.88 -14.88 -24.15
N TRP A 37 27.63 -15.24 -23.91
CA TRP A 37 26.81 -14.70 -22.83
C TRP A 37 27.31 -15.23 -21.47
N ILE A 38 27.65 -14.33 -20.57
CA ILE A 38 27.77 -14.59 -19.13
C ILE A 38 26.70 -13.72 -18.48
N PRO A 39 25.71 -14.27 -17.75
CA PRO A 39 24.77 -13.46 -17.00
C PRO A 39 25.47 -12.92 -15.74
N THR A 40 25.76 -11.63 -15.72
CA THR A 40 26.08 -10.91 -14.49
C THR A 40 24.81 -10.74 -13.68
N PHE A 41 24.63 -11.56 -12.65
CA PHE A 41 23.73 -11.27 -11.53
C PHE A 41 24.35 -10.11 -10.74
N ALA A 42 23.90 -8.89 -11.03
CA ALA A 42 24.20 -7.73 -10.19
C ALA A 42 23.31 -7.80 -8.95
N SER A 43 23.85 -8.50 -7.95
CA SER A 43 23.53 -8.38 -6.54
C SER A 43 23.59 -6.91 -6.09
N ILE A 44 22.43 -6.34 -5.78
CA ILE A 44 22.26 -5.23 -4.83
C ILE A 44 21.05 -5.67 -4.00
N GLY A 45 21.14 -6.02 -2.73
CA GLY A 45 22.06 -5.54 -1.72
C GLY A 45 21.24 -4.94 -0.59
N ILE A 46 20.59 -5.85 0.16
CA ILE A 46 20.07 -5.73 1.53
C ILE A 46 20.52 -4.46 2.26
N VAL A 47 19.59 -3.53 2.54
CA VAL A 47 19.65 -2.64 3.72
C VAL A 47 18.24 -2.21 4.14
N VAL A 48 17.46 -3.05 4.82
CA VAL A 48 16.55 -2.66 5.94
C VAL A 48 16.20 -3.89 6.82
N ILE A 49 17.20 -4.70 7.21
CA ILE A 49 17.01 -5.78 8.23
C ILE A 49 17.78 -5.48 9.53
N ALA A 50 18.29 -4.25 9.68
CA ALA A 50 19.13 -3.88 10.84
C ALA A 50 18.44 -3.00 11.89
N MET A 51 17.17 -2.60 11.72
CA MET A 51 16.48 -1.75 12.70
C MET A 51 15.54 -2.51 13.67
N LEU A 52 15.38 -3.83 13.49
CA LEU A 52 14.58 -4.69 14.38
C LEU A 52 15.41 -5.52 15.38
N LEU A 53 16.75 -5.43 15.34
CA LEU A 53 17.63 -6.24 16.20
C LEU A 53 18.34 -5.44 17.31
N PHE A 54 18.01 -4.16 17.52
CA PHE A 54 18.63 -3.30 18.53
C PHE A 54 17.64 -2.56 19.45
N PHE A 55 16.42 -3.06 19.60
CA PHE A 55 15.61 -2.79 20.78
C PHE A 55 15.52 -4.07 21.62
N PRO A 56 16.21 -4.16 22.78
CA PRO A 56 15.76 -5.08 23.81
C PRO A 56 14.43 -4.52 24.32
N PHE A 57 13.33 -4.98 23.74
CA PHE A 57 12.02 -4.79 24.36
C PHE A 57 11.97 -5.73 25.55
N GLU A 58 12.54 -5.27 26.66
CA GLU A 58 12.40 -5.88 27.98
C GLU A 58 10.92 -5.75 28.37
N MET A 59 10.11 -6.76 28.03
CA MET A 59 8.76 -6.92 28.56
C MET A 59 8.87 -7.26 30.04
N ASP A 60 8.87 -6.23 30.88
CA ASP A 60 8.56 -6.42 32.30
C ASP A 60 7.12 -6.96 32.38
N SER A 61 7.04 -8.25 32.70
CA SER A 61 5.78 -8.90 33.05
C SER A 61 5.35 -8.41 34.44
N PRO A 62 4.19 -7.73 34.61
CA PRO A 62 3.69 -7.48 35.95
C PRO A 62 3.20 -8.79 36.57
N SER A 63 3.89 -9.23 37.61
CA SER A 63 3.47 -10.34 38.46
C SER A 63 2.44 -9.90 39.52
N ASN A 64 1.26 -10.54 39.47
CA ASN A 64 0.45 -11.07 40.59
C ASN A 64 -0.18 -10.11 41.62
N VAL A 65 -1.52 -10.11 41.79
CA VAL A 65 -2.26 -10.63 42.99
C VAL A 65 -3.74 -10.95 42.64
N ASN A 66 -4.15 -12.18 43.04
CA ASN A 66 -5.44 -12.88 42.85
C ASN A 66 -6.74 -12.22 43.39
N HIS A 67 -7.87 -12.43 42.71
CA HIS A 67 -9.06 -13.05 43.31
C HIS A 67 -10.00 -13.64 42.24
N GLY A 68 -10.54 -14.84 42.50
CA GLY A 68 -10.96 -15.81 41.50
C GLY A 68 -12.29 -15.62 40.78
N SER A 69 -12.37 -16.28 39.62
CA SER A 69 -13.51 -17.06 39.11
C SER A 69 -13.08 -17.62 37.75
N ASP A 70 -13.44 -18.87 37.49
CA ASP A 70 -13.03 -19.64 36.30
C ASP A 70 -13.38 -18.91 34.99
N VAL A 71 -12.37 -18.62 34.14
CA VAL A 71 -12.58 -18.06 32.79
C VAL A 71 -12.18 -19.11 31.75
N PRO A 72 -13.09 -19.56 30.86
CA PRO A 72 -12.73 -20.41 29.74
C PRO A 72 -11.97 -19.57 28.70
N GLY A 73 -10.92 -20.15 28.12
CA GLY A 73 -9.91 -19.48 27.30
C GLY A 73 -10.44 -18.37 26.39
N THR A 74 -9.79 -17.21 26.49
CA THR A 74 -10.03 -16.02 25.68
C THR A 74 -9.79 -16.35 24.21
N LYS A 75 -10.86 -16.74 23.52
CA LYS A 75 -10.95 -16.65 22.07
C LYS A 75 -10.95 -15.15 21.80
N VAL A 76 -9.88 -14.64 21.18
CA VAL A 76 -9.91 -13.27 20.63
C VAL A 76 -11.05 -13.29 19.63
N GLU A 77 -12.12 -12.55 19.92
CA GLU A 77 -13.28 -12.46 19.03
C GLU A 77 -12.83 -11.71 17.78
N GLU A 78 -12.64 -12.45 16.69
CA GLU A 78 -12.27 -11.90 15.38
C GLU A 78 -13.30 -10.86 14.95
N SER A 79 -12.81 -9.69 14.54
CA SER A 79 -13.69 -8.62 14.10
C SER A 79 -14.56 -9.05 12.92
N GLU A 80 -15.78 -8.52 12.82
CA GLU A 80 -16.72 -8.95 11.78
C GLU A 80 -16.18 -8.75 10.37
N ILE A 81 -15.32 -7.75 10.15
CA ILE A 81 -14.72 -7.49 8.85
C ILE A 81 -13.54 -8.43 8.55
N PHE A 82 -12.75 -8.84 9.56
CA PHE A 82 -11.63 -9.77 9.35
C PHE A 82 -12.08 -11.20 9.02
N LYS A 83 -13.32 -11.56 9.35
CA LYS A 83 -13.95 -12.80 8.85
C LYS A 83 -14.03 -12.89 7.32
N LEU A 84 -13.89 -11.76 6.62
CA LEU A 84 -13.83 -11.71 5.15
C LEU A 84 -12.41 -11.89 4.59
N LYS A 85 -11.38 -12.00 5.45
CA LYS A 85 -10.00 -12.23 5.04
C LYS A 85 -9.91 -13.51 4.22
N GLY A 86 -9.15 -13.46 3.12
CA GLY A 86 -9.03 -14.58 2.20
C GLY A 86 -10.01 -14.53 1.03
N ALA A 87 -10.86 -13.51 0.96
CA ALA A 87 -11.70 -13.24 -0.20
C ALA A 87 -10.87 -13.09 -1.49
N TYR A 88 -11.49 -13.38 -2.63
CA TYR A 88 -10.92 -13.12 -3.95
C TYR A 88 -11.61 -11.90 -4.57
N ILE A 89 -10.91 -11.22 -5.47
CA ILE A 89 -11.47 -10.06 -6.19
C ILE A 89 -12.76 -10.38 -6.96
N GLY A 90 -12.99 -11.65 -7.31
CA GLY A 90 -14.23 -12.11 -7.96
C GLY A 90 -15.43 -12.28 -7.01
N ASP A 91 -15.22 -12.25 -5.69
CA ASP A 91 -16.29 -12.28 -4.70
C ASP A 91 -16.85 -10.86 -4.50
N ALA A 92 -17.74 -10.46 -5.41
CA ALA A 92 -18.34 -9.13 -5.40
C ALA A 92 -19.06 -8.80 -4.08
N SER A 93 -19.57 -9.80 -3.36
CA SER A 93 -20.23 -9.61 -2.07
C SER A 93 -19.24 -9.18 -1.01
N SER A 94 -18.15 -9.94 -0.86
CA SER A 94 -17.10 -9.64 0.12
C SER A 94 -16.38 -8.34 -0.23
N VAL A 95 -16.03 -8.14 -1.51
CA VAL A 95 -15.39 -6.90 -1.98
C VAL A 95 -16.26 -5.69 -1.65
N GLY A 96 -17.56 -5.75 -1.96
CA GLY A 96 -18.48 -4.64 -1.68
C GLY A 96 -18.62 -4.33 -0.18
N GLN A 97 -18.60 -5.34 0.70
CA GLN A 97 -18.62 -5.13 2.14
C GLN A 97 -17.33 -4.46 2.65
N ILE A 98 -16.17 -4.93 2.18
CA ILE A 98 -14.86 -4.36 2.56
C ILE A 98 -14.71 -2.93 2.06
N SER A 99 -15.08 -2.64 0.82
CA SER A 99 -15.02 -1.27 0.29
C SER A 99 -15.89 -0.30 1.08
N LYS A 100 -17.12 -0.70 1.43
CA LYS A 100 -18.01 0.11 2.27
C LYS A 100 -17.42 0.35 3.64
N TYR A 101 -16.84 -0.69 4.24
CA TYR A 101 -16.20 -0.57 5.54
C TYR A 101 -15.05 0.44 5.53
N GLY A 102 -14.16 0.35 4.54
CA GLY A 102 -12.99 1.24 4.42
C GLY A 102 -13.33 2.70 4.10
N LEU A 103 -14.33 2.92 3.24
CA LEU A 103 -14.79 4.27 2.85
C LEU A 103 -15.55 4.99 3.97
N GLY A 104 -16.02 4.26 4.97
CA GLY A 104 -16.89 4.80 6.02
C GLY A 104 -18.32 5.04 5.52
N ASP A 105 -18.89 6.20 5.87
CA ASP A 105 -20.30 6.51 5.65
C ASP A 105 -20.75 6.37 4.17
N GLN A 106 -21.97 5.88 3.97
CA GLN A 106 -22.55 5.54 2.67
C GLN A 106 -22.72 6.75 1.74
N SER A 107 -22.62 7.98 2.27
CA SER A 107 -22.82 9.22 1.51
C SER A 107 -21.67 9.56 0.54
N THR A 108 -20.59 8.78 0.53
CA THR A 108 -19.46 8.88 -0.42
C THR A 108 -19.62 7.92 -1.63
N TYR A 109 -20.48 6.91 -1.51
CA TYR A 109 -20.60 5.82 -2.48
C TYR A 109 -21.44 6.22 -3.70
N GLY A 110 -20.76 6.43 -4.83
CA GLY A 110 -21.23 6.93 -6.13
C GLY A 110 -22.24 6.05 -6.81
N ASN A 111 -21.69 5.04 -7.49
CA ASN A 111 -22.38 4.38 -8.60
C ASN A 111 -22.02 2.90 -8.72
N GLY A 112 -21.55 2.26 -7.63
CA GLY A 112 -21.16 0.86 -7.62
C GLY A 112 -19.64 0.66 -7.65
N ILE A 113 -19.24 -0.57 -7.99
CA ILE A 113 -17.85 -0.99 -8.15
C ILE A 113 -17.69 -1.76 -9.45
N GLN A 114 -16.53 -1.59 -10.09
CA GLN A 114 -16.09 -2.43 -11.20
C GLN A 114 -14.95 -3.31 -10.72
N LEU A 115 -14.98 -4.59 -11.08
CA LEU A 115 -13.97 -5.57 -10.71
C LEU A 115 -13.15 -5.93 -11.96
N TYR A 116 -11.83 -5.84 -11.86
CA TYR A 116 -10.90 -6.25 -12.91
C TYR A 116 -10.44 -7.67 -12.61
N THR A 117 -11.18 -8.67 -13.12
CA THR A 117 -10.98 -10.09 -12.80
C THR A 117 -10.51 -10.94 -13.97
N SER A 118 -10.54 -10.39 -15.19
CA SER A 118 -10.26 -11.15 -16.41
C SER A 118 -8.76 -11.32 -16.69
N ASN A 119 -7.95 -10.32 -16.38
CA ASN A 119 -6.51 -10.30 -16.65
C ASN A 119 -5.77 -9.66 -15.47
N GLU A 120 -4.54 -10.12 -15.23
CA GLU A 120 -3.64 -9.48 -14.27
C GLU A 120 -3.09 -8.13 -14.81
N PRO A 121 -2.76 -7.16 -13.94
CA PRO A 121 -2.99 -7.20 -12.49
C PRO A 121 -4.48 -7.13 -12.16
N TYR A 122 -4.92 -7.88 -11.14
CA TYR A 122 -6.32 -7.81 -10.71
C TYR A 122 -6.54 -6.59 -9.82
N GLY A 123 -7.74 -6.02 -9.90
CA GLY A 123 -8.02 -4.80 -9.15
C GLY A 123 -9.50 -4.50 -9.06
N MET A 124 -9.80 -3.32 -8.55
CA MET A 124 -11.15 -2.78 -8.60
C MET A 124 -11.14 -1.28 -8.83
N ARG A 125 -12.30 -0.77 -9.25
CA ARG A 125 -12.62 0.65 -9.31
C ARG A 125 -13.87 0.92 -8.51
N ILE A 126 -13.83 1.98 -7.70
CA ILE A 126 -14.91 2.48 -6.87
C ILE A 126 -15.39 3.79 -7.50
N PHE A 127 -16.67 3.86 -7.88
CA PHE A 127 -17.26 5.09 -8.40
C PHE A 127 -17.80 5.93 -7.24
N LEU A 128 -17.41 7.20 -7.15
CA LEU A 128 -17.71 8.11 -6.04
C LEU A 128 -18.83 9.12 -6.39
N LEU A 129 -19.64 9.52 -5.40
CA LEU A 129 -20.67 10.58 -5.57
C LEU A 129 -20.09 11.98 -5.48
N LYS A 130 -18.99 12.11 -4.75
CA LYS A 130 -18.37 13.38 -4.39
C LYS A 130 -16.94 13.37 -4.84
N LYS A 131 -16.46 14.54 -5.24
CA LYS A 131 -15.06 14.73 -5.59
C LYS A 131 -14.20 14.32 -4.41
N MET A 132 -13.27 13.42 -4.69
CA MET A 132 -12.20 13.07 -3.79
C MET A 132 -10.94 13.82 -4.24
N ASP A 133 -10.27 14.47 -3.30
CA ASP A 133 -8.98 15.12 -3.50
C ASP A 133 -7.93 14.32 -2.73
N PRO A 134 -6.96 13.67 -3.41
CA PRO A 134 -5.95 12.86 -2.76
C PRO A 134 -5.12 13.57 -1.70
N THR A 135 -5.06 14.91 -1.73
CA THR A 135 -4.33 15.69 -0.71
C THR A 135 -5.10 15.79 0.60
N THR A 136 -6.43 15.94 0.54
CA THR A 136 -7.28 16.08 1.74
C THR A 136 -7.90 14.76 2.17
N ASP A 137 -8.10 13.83 1.24
CA ASP A 137 -8.79 12.55 1.45
C ASP A 137 -7.83 11.36 1.53
N VAL A 138 -6.52 11.63 1.69
CA VAL A 138 -5.47 10.60 1.79
C VAL A 138 -5.78 9.55 2.84
N GLU A 139 -6.37 9.95 3.97
CA GLU A 139 -6.72 9.06 5.08
C GLU A 139 -7.78 8.03 4.66
N THR A 140 -8.84 8.49 3.98
CA THR A 140 -9.90 7.62 3.46
C THR A 140 -9.39 6.69 2.37
N ILE A 141 -8.61 7.23 1.43
CA ILE A 141 -8.00 6.46 0.33
C ILE A 141 -7.12 5.34 0.90
N PHE A 142 -6.18 5.72 1.77
CA PHE A 142 -5.21 4.80 2.34
C PHE A 142 -5.86 3.75 3.25
N THR A 143 -6.81 4.15 4.08
CA THR A 143 -7.55 3.22 4.94
C THR A 143 -8.31 2.21 4.09
N THR A 144 -9.08 2.67 3.09
CA THR A 144 -9.85 1.80 2.21
C THR A 144 -8.96 0.82 1.46
N ALA A 145 -7.87 1.31 0.85
CA ALA A 145 -6.93 0.48 0.14
C ALA A 145 -6.27 -0.56 1.05
N SER A 146 -5.89 -0.16 2.28
CA SER A 146 -5.24 -1.06 3.25
C SER A 146 -6.14 -2.22 3.67
N TYR A 147 -7.45 -1.98 3.91
CA TYR A 147 -8.40 -3.06 4.17
C TYR A 147 -8.56 -3.99 2.97
N LEU A 148 -8.68 -3.43 1.76
CA LEU A 148 -8.82 -4.24 0.54
C LEU A 148 -7.58 -5.10 0.30
N PHE A 149 -6.37 -4.54 0.39
CA PHE A 149 -5.12 -5.27 0.20
C PHE A 149 -4.83 -6.33 1.25
N THR A 150 -5.36 -6.16 2.46
CA THR A 150 -5.21 -7.11 3.58
C THR A 150 -6.20 -8.28 3.47
N LEU A 151 -7.46 -7.98 3.13
CA LEU A 151 -8.55 -8.94 3.21
C LEU A 151 -8.77 -9.70 1.89
N ILE A 152 -8.46 -9.08 0.75
CA ILE A 152 -8.59 -9.70 -0.57
C ILE A 152 -7.23 -10.22 -1.02
N ARG A 153 -7.16 -11.51 -1.38
CA ARG A 153 -5.89 -12.22 -1.61
C ARG A 153 -5.11 -11.72 -2.82
N ASN A 154 -5.83 -11.50 -3.91
CA ASN A 154 -5.24 -11.32 -5.24
C ASN A 154 -5.46 -9.92 -5.81
N ILE A 155 -5.86 -8.95 -4.99
CA ILE A 155 -6.01 -7.57 -5.43
C ILE A 155 -4.64 -6.88 -5.47
N GLU A 156 -4.34 -6.22 -6.57
CA GLU A 156 -3.05 -5.55 -6.81
C GLU A 156 -3.20 -4.02 -6.86
N PHE A 157 -4.39 -3.52 -7.20
CA PHE A 157 -4.66 -2.09 -7.23
C PHE A 157 -6.12 -1.76 -6.89
N VAL A 158 -6.33 -0.53 -6.42
CA VAL A 158 -7.64 0.07 -6.17
C VAL A 158 -7.70 1.41 -6.89
N GLU A 159 -8.79 1.66 -7.59
CA GLU A 159 -9.07 2.93 -8.24
C GLU A 159 -10.28 3.62 -7.61
N PHE A 160 -10.19 4.94 -7.51
CA PHE A 160 -11.27 5.80 -7.07
C PHE A 160 -11.60 6.75 -8.23
N GLU A 161 -12.82 6.67 -8.75
CA GLU A 161 -13.28 7.48 -9.88
C GLU A 161 -14.33 8.50 -9.44
N TYR A 162 -14.11 9.75 -9.79
CA TYR A 162 -15.11 10.81 -9.71
C TYR A 162 -15.12 11.59 -11.03
N GLU A 163 -16.28 11.63 -11.70
CA GLU A 163 -16.40 12.17 -13.06
C GLU A 163 -15.30 11.57 -13.97
N ASP A 164 -14.51 12.40 -14.65
CA ASP A 164 -13.44 11.95 -15.55
C ASP A 164 -12.07 11.82 -14.84
N GLN A 165 -12.03 11.79 -13.51
CA GLN A 165 -10.79 11.70 -12.73
C GLN A 165 -10.67 10.34 -12.03
N VAL A 166 -9.60 9.62 -12.36
CA VAL A 166 -9.27 8.33 -11.75
C VAL A 166 -8.00 8.46 -10.90
N TYR A 167 -8.10 8.03 -9.65
CA TYR A 167 -7.00 7.92 -8.71
C TYR A 167 -6.67 6.46 -8.45
N SER A 168 -5.48 6.01 -8.81
CA SER A 168 -5.08 4.61 -8.68
C SER A 168 -3.98 4.47 -7.62
N ILE A 169 -4.15 3.49 -6.73
CA ILE A 169 -3.15 3.10 -5.72
C ILE A 169 -2.81 1.63 -5.88
N TYR A 170 -1.52 1.30 -5.84
CA TYR A 170 -1.01 -0.05 -6.06
C TYR A 170 -0.48 -0.64 -4.75
N LYS A 171 -0.81 -1.91 -4.51
CA LYS A 171 -0.36 -2.66 -3.34
C LYS A 171 1.16 -2.70 -3.24
N SER A 172 1.82 -3.04 -4.35
CA SER A 172 3.28 -3.16 -4.44
C SER A 172 4.02 -1.86 -4.11
N ASP A 173 3.48 -0.72 -4.55
CA ASP A 173 4.06 0.60 -4.29
C ASP A 173 4.04 0.91 -2.78
N LEU A 174 2.96 0.56 -2.07
CA LEU A 174 2.84 0.73 -0.62
C LEU A 174 3.70 -0.26 0.17
N GLU A 175 3.69 -1.53 -0.21
CA GLU A 175 4.48 -2.58 0.44
C GLU A 175 5.98 -2.28 0.35
N MET A 176 6.45 -1.81 -0.82
CA MET A 176 7.84 -1.40 -1.01
C MET A 176 8.19 -0.14 -0.21
N THR A 177 7.31 0.86 -0.20
CA THR A 177 7.56 2.14 0.47
C THR A 177 7.61 2.00 1.99
N PHE A 178 6.74 1.17 2.57
CA PHE A 178 6.59 1.03 4.02
C PHE A 178 7.21 -0.26 4.57
N GLY A 179 7.78 -1.12 3.72
CA GLY A 179 8.45 -2.35 4.14
C GLY A 179 7.51 -3.35 4.81
N LEU A 180 6.28 -3.46 4.32
CA LEU A 180 5.22 -4.28 4.90
C LEU A 180 4.70 -5.33 3.93
N ASN A 181 3.94 -6.29 4.46
CA ASN A 181 3.14 -7.22 3.68
C ASN A 181 1.69 -7.15 4.17
N TYR A 182 0.78 -6.61 3.36
CA TYR A 182 -0.62 -6.44 3.76
C TYR A 182 -1.29 -7.76 4.12
N TYR A 183 -0.94 -8.85 3.44
CA TYR A 183 -1.57 -10.13 3.69
C TYR A 183 -1.15 -10.76 5.03
N SER A 184 -0.06 -10.27 5.64
CA SER A 184 0.45 -10.77 6.93
C SER A 184 -0.32 -10.27 8.16
N TYR A 185 -1.17 -9.26 8.01
CA TYR A 185 -2.02 -8.79 9.11
C TYR A 185 -3.17 -9.77 9.34
N GLU A 186 -3.14 -10.47 10.47
CA GLU A 186 -4.17 -11.44 10.89
C GLU A 186 -5.24 -10.84 11.82
N ASP A 187 -5.07 -9.58 12.21
CA ASP A 187 -5.90 -8.91 13.20
C ASP A 187 -6.21 -7.46 12.82
N GLU A 188 -7.42 -7.01 13.14
CA GLU A 188 -7.88 -5.65 12.81
C GLU A 188 -7.18 -4.58 13.64
N GLU A 189 -6.94 -4.82 14.93
CA GLU A 189 -6.27 -3.85 15.79
C GLU A 189 -4.85 -3.59 15.29
N LEU A 190 -4.14 -4.65 14.86
CA LEU A 190 -2.81 -4.51 14.25
C LEU A 190 -2.85 -3.70 12.94
N LEU A 191 -3.81 -3.97 12.06
CA LEU A 191 -3.95 -3.20 10.82
C LEU A 191 -4.31 -1.74 11.12
N ARG A 192 -5.21 -1.49 12.07
CA ARG A 192 -5.60 -0.14 12.50
C ARG A 192 -4.47 0.63 13.13
N SER A 193 -3.68 -0.01 14.00
CA SER A 193 -2.50 0.60 14.60
C SER A 193 -1.53 1.03 13.50
N PHE A 194 -1.24 0.13 12.55
CA PHE A 194 -0.39 0.45 11.41
C PHE A 194 -0.93 1.64 10.60
N ILE A 195 -2.21 1.63 10.23
CA ILE A 195 -2.83 2.72 9.48
C ILE A 195 -2.72 4.04 10.27
N SER A 196 -3.03 4.01 11.56
CA SER A 196 -2.95 5.18 12.44
C SER A 196 -1.53 5.73 12.55
N ASP A 197 -0.53 4.86 12.69
CA ASP A 197 0.88 5.27 12.80
C ASP A 197 1.36 5.95 11.51
N ILE A 198 1.03 5.37 10.35
CA ILE A 198 1.34 5.95 9.04
C ILE A 198 0.61 7.28 8.83
N LEU A 199 -0.65 7.38 9.22
CA LEU A 199 -1.44 8.60 9.08
C LEU A 199 -1.16 9.64 10.19
N SER A 200 -0.37 9.34 11.22
CA SER A 200 -0.01 10.33 12.24
C SER A 200 1.16 11.22 11.83
N ASN A 201 1.86 10.89 10.74
CA ASN A 201 3.04 11.60 10.27
C ASN A 201 2.80 12.25 8.89
N GLU A 202 3.04 13.56 8.80
CA GLU A 202 2.83 14.33 7.55
C GLU A 202 3.77 13.91 6.41
N GLN A 203 4.98 13.46 6.73
CA GLN A 203 5.92 12.95 5.72
C GLN A 203 5.41 11.66 5.07
N THR A 204 4.83 10.76 5.87
CA THR A 204 4.25 9.51 5.37
C THR A 204 2.94 9.75 4.64
N LYS A 205 2.08 10.67 5.11
CA LYS A 205 0.91 11.14 4.32
C LYS A 205 1.31 11.67 2.96
N ASN A 206 2.31 12.54 2.91
CA ASN A 206 2.81 13.07 1.65
C ASN A 206 3.40 11.96 0.76
N ALA A 207 4.11 10.99 1.35
CA ALA A 207 4.59 9.82 0.60
C ALA A 207 3.43 9.04 -0.03
N ILE A 208 2.36 8.75 0.71
CA ILE A 208 1.14 8.11 0.17
C ILE A 208 0.58 8.94 -0.98
N TYR A 209 0.45 10.26 -0.80
CA TYR A 209 -0.06 11.14 -1.86
C TYR A 209 0.76 11.04 -3.15
N GLN A 210 2.10 10.96 -3.07
CA GLN A 210 2.95 10.78 -4.26
C GLN A 210 2.79 9.41 -4.94
N LEU A 211 2.31 8.39 -4.21
CA LEU A 211 2.05 7.06 -4.76
C LEU A 211 0.68 6.96 -5.44
N ILE A 212 -0.23 7.91 -5.19
CA ILE A 212 -1.53 7.97 -5.86
C ILE A 212 -1.33 8.50 -7.27
N LYS A 213 -1.56 7.64 -8.26
CA LYS A 213 -1.44 7.99 -9.68
C LYS A 213 -2.76 8.60 -10.16
N THR A 214 -2.67 9.71 -10.89
CA THR A 214 -3.85 10.38 -11.46
C THR A 214 -3.89 10.14 -12.96
N THR A 215 -5.04 9.69 -13.47
CA THR A 215 -5.25 9.47 -14.91
C THR A 215 -6.60 10.09 -15.31
N PRO A 216 -6.68 10.82 -16.43
CA PRO A 216 -7.99 11.14 -17.03
C PRO A 216 -8.67 9.84 -17.49
N SER A 217 -9.96 9.70 -17.19
CA SER A 217 -10.80 8.55 -17.58
C SER A 217 -10.95 8.42 -19.10
#